data_AF-A0A4Y3RAU3-F1
#
_entry.id   AF-A0A4Y3RAU3-F1
#
_cell.length_a   1.000
_cell.length_b   1.000
_cell.length_c   1.000
_cell.angle_alpha   90.00
_cell.angle_beta   90.00
_cell.angle_gamma   90.00
#
_symmetry.space_group_name_H-M   'P 1'
#
loop_
_entity.id
_entity.type
_entity.pdbx_description
1 polymer ?
#
loop_
_entity_poly.entity_id
_entity_poly.type
_entity_poly.pdbx_seq_one_letter_code
_entity_poly.pdbx_strand_id
1 'polypeptide(L)' 'MSQEERDFRLGLTGLNSAERAARIRLLTEQVTQEAAAAKAALRAKRAGSDATQDTASESD' A
#
# COMPACT_ATOMS: atom_id res chain seq x y z
N MET A 1 11.51 18.33 -3.12
CA MET A 1 12.32 17.22 -2.60
C MET A 1 13.33 16.84 -3.66
N SER A 2 14.62 16.84 -3.34
CA SER A 2 15.67 16.50 -4.32
C SER A 2 15.75 14.97 -4.53
N GLN A 3 16.41 14.54 -5.61
CA GLN A 3 16.66 13.12 -5.85
C GLN A 3 17.57 12.50 -4.79
N GLU A 4 18.58 13.25 -4.35
CA GLU A 4 19.50 12.83 -3.30
C GLU A 4 18.80 12.67 -1.94
N GLU A 5 17.92 13.60 -1.59
CA GLU A 5 17.13 13.51 -0.36
C GLU A 5 16.17 12.30 -0.38
N ARG A 6 15.58 12.00 -1.54
CA ARG A 6 14.77 10.79 -1.72
C ARG A 6 15.63 9.54 -1.54
N ASP A 7 16.77 9.46 -2.21
CA ASP A 7 17.65 8.30 -2.15
C ASP A 7 18.18 8.09 -0.74
N PHE A 8 18.49 9.18 -0.01
CA PHE A 8 18.85 9.13 1.40
C PHE A 8 17.72 8.54 2.26
N ARG A 9 16.48 9.04 2.09
CA ARG A 9 15.31 8.54 2.83
C ARG A 9 14.98 7.07 2.52
N LEU A 10 15.26 6.62 1.31
CA LEU A 10 15.07 5.22 0.90
C LEU A 10 16.25 4.32 1.27
N GLY A 11 17.33 4.88 1.82
CA GLY A 11 18.56 4.16 2.14
C GLY A 11 19.26 3.62 0.90
N LEU A 12 19.22 4.37 -0.20
CA LEU A 12 19.85 4.03 -1.48
C LEU A 12 21.24 4.68 -1.67
N THR A 13 21.62 5.60 -0.77
CA THR A 13 22.92 6.25 -0.78
C THR A 13 24.01 5.30 -0.27
N GLY A 14 25.20 5.34 -0.88
CA GLY A 14 26.34 4.51 -0.48
C GLY A 14 26.25 3.03 -0.88
N LEU A 15 25.15 2.61 -1.51
CA LEU A 15 24.99 1.25 -2.05
C LEU A 15 25.66 1.11 -3.42
N ASN A 16 26.22 -0.06 -3.69
CA ASN A 16 26.59 -0.42 -5.05
C ASN A 16 25.34 -0.73 -5.92
N SER A 17 25.52 -0.93 -7.22
CA SER A 17 24.40 -1.13 -8.16
C SER A 17 23.55 -2.37 -7.83
N ALA A 18 24.16 -3.46 -7.38
CA ALA A 18 23.46 -4.70 -7.02
C ALA A 18 22.67 -4.53 -5.71
N GLU A 19 23.29 -3.95 -4.69
CA GLU A 19 22.64 -3.63 -3.41
C GLU A 19 21.47 -2.66 -3.61
N ARG A 20 21.66 -1.62 -4.44
CA ARG A 20 20.61 -0.66 -4.76
C ARG A 20 19.43 -1.34 -5.46
N ALA A 21 19.70 -2.24 -6.41
CA ALA A 21 18.65 -3.01 -7.08
C ALA A 21 17.89 -3.93 -6.11
N ALA A 22 18.59 -4.62 -5.21
CA ALA A 22 17.98 -5.46 -4.19
C ALA A 22 17.10 -4.63 -3.23
N ARG A 23 17.59 -3.47 -2.79
CA ARG A 23 16.85 -2.55 -1.93
C ARG A 23 15.58 -2.02 -2.58
N ILE A 24 15.65 -1.63 -3.85
CA ILE A 24 14.49 -1.17 -4.62
C ILE A 24 13.45 -2.29 -4.76
N ARG A 25 13.87 -3.52 -5.04
CA ARG A 25 12.96 -4.68 -5.13
C ARG A 25 12.22 -4.91 -3.82
N LEU A 26 12.94 -4.91 -2.69
CA LEU A 26 12.35 -5.09 -1.37
C LEU A 26 11.32 -3.98 -1.04
N LEU A 27 11.68 -2.72 -1.27
CA LEU A 27 10.77 -1.59 -1.03
C LEU A 27 9.52 -1.67 -1.92
N THR A 28 9.70 -2.09 -3.18
CA THR A 28 8.59 -2.27 -4.13
C THR A 28 7.63 -3.37 -3.67
N GLU A 29 8.17 -4.49 -3.19
CA GLU A 29 7.37 -5.60 -2.66
C GLU A 29 6.57 -5.16 -1.44
N GLN A 30 7.21 -4.46 -0.48
CA GLN A 30 6.54 -3.93 0.71
C GLN A 30 5.36 -3.01 0.35
N VAL A 31 5.60 -2.02 -0.51
CA VAL A 31 4.55 -1.09 -0.95
C VAL A 31 3.42 -1.84 -1.69
N THR A 32 3.76 -2.85 -2.48
CA THR A 32 2.76 -3.64 -3.21
C THR A 32 1.86 -4.43 -2.26
N GLN A 33 2.45 -5.07 -1.25
CA GLN A 33 1.71 -5.82 -0.22
C GLN A 33 0.81 -4.89 0.61
N GLU A 34 1.34 -3.76 1.06
CA GLU A 34 0.58 -2.75 1.81
C GLU A 34 -0.59 -2.20 0.98
N ALA A 35 -0.35 -1.88 -0.30
CA ALA A 35 -1.40 -1.40 -1.19
C ALA A 35 -2.48 -2.46 -1.44
N ALA A 36 -2.10 -3.74 -1.55
CA ALA A 36 -3.05 -4.85 -1.66
C ALA A 36 -3.91 -4.99 -0.40
N ALA A 37 -3.28 -4.94 0.79
CA ALA A 37 -3.98 -5.00 2.07
C ALA A 37 -4.94 -3.82 2.26
N ALA A 38 -4.52 -2.60 1.94
CA ALA A 38 -5.37 -1.41 2.03
C ALA A 38 -6.58 -1.51 1.08
N LYS A 39 -6.37 -2.00 -0.16
CA LYS A 39 -7.47 -2.24 -1.11
C LYS A 39 -8.44 -3.31 -0.60
N ALA A 40 -7.94 -4.39 -0.02
CA ALA A 40 -8.77 -5.45 0.56
C ALA A 40 -9.61 -4.91 1.73
N ALA A 41 -9.00 -4.13 2.64
CA ALA A 41 -9.70 -3.50 3.75
C ALA A 41 -10.80 -2.54 3.27
N LEU A 42 -10.52 -1.72 2.26
CA LEU A 42 -11.52 -0.83 1.66
C LEU A 42 -12.68 -1.60 1.02
N ARG A 43 -12.41 -2.71 0.33
CA ARG A 43 -13.45 -3.58 -0.24
C ARG A 43 -14.30 -4.23 0.86
N ALA A 44 -13.68 -4.75 1.91
CA ALA A 44 -14.39 -5.34 3.04
C ALA A 44 -15.29 -4.32 3.74
N LYS A 45 -14.81 -3.09 3.94
CA LYS A 45 -15.62 -2.00 4.50
C LYS A 45 -16.85 -1.70 3.64
N ARG A 46 -16.68 -1.61 2.32
CA ARG A 46 -17.80 -1.37 1.38
C ARG A 46 -18.83 -2.50 1.41
N ALA A 47 -18.37 -3.75 1.34
CA ALA A 47 -19.25 -4.92 1.39
C ALA A 47 -20.04 -5.02 2.71
N GLY A 48 -19.43 -4.66 3.84
CA GLY A 48 -20.11 -4.62 5.14
C GLY A 48 -21.13 -3.47 5.27
N SER A 49 -20.91 -2.35 4.57
CA SER A 49 -21.86 -1.23 4.54
C SER A 49 -23.08 -1.53 3.67
N ASP A 50 -22.91 -2.18 2.51
CA ASP A 50 -24.05 -2.58 1.65
C ASP A 50 -24.94 -3.63 2.35
N ALA A 51 -24.35 -4.60 3.06
CA ALA A 51 -25.10 -5.63 3.79
C ALA A 51 -25.97 -5.08 4.94
N THR A 52 -25.69 -3.86 5.41
CA THR A 52 -26.48 -3.21 6.48
C THR A 52 -27.61 -2.34 5.93
N GLN A 53 -27.50 -1.84 4.68
CA GLN A 53 -28.56 -1.04 4.06
C GLN A 53 -29.71 -1.90 3.52
N ASP A 54 -29.44 -3.13 3.06
CA ASP A 54 -30.50 -4.04 2.60
C ASP A 54 -31.44 -4.51 3.72
N THR A 55 -31.06 -4.39 5.00
CA THR A 55 -31.93 -4.71 6.14
C THR A 55 -32.71 -3.51 6.68
N ALA A 56 -32.44 -2.29 6.20
CA ALA A 56 -33.06 -1.05 6.70
C ALA A 56 -34.14 -0.48 5.77
N SER A 57 -34.34 -1.05 4.58
CA SER A 57 -35.42 -0.65 3.66
C SER A 57 -36.63 -1.59 3.67
N GLU A 58 -36.66 -2.58 4.56
CA GLU A 58 -37.78 -3.50 4.74
C GLU A 58 -38.35 -3.37 6.16
N SER A 59 -38.86 -2.18 6.50
CA SER A 59 -39.77 -1.96 7.64
C SER A 59 -40.60 -0.70 7.35
N ASP A 60 -41.88 -0.96 7.08
CA ASP A 60 -43.05 -0.08 6.90
C ASP A 60 -42.99 1.30 7.59
#